data_AF-A0A4S8UWU1-F1
#
_entry.id   AF-A0A4S8UWU1-F1
#
_cell.length_a   1.000
_cell.length_b   1.000
_cell.length_c   1.000
_cell.angle_alpha   90.00
_cell.angle_beta   90.00
_cell.angle_gamma   90.00
#
_symmetry.space_group_name_H-M   'P 1'
#
loop_
_entity.id
_entity.type
_entity.pdbx_description
1 polymer ?
#
loop_
_entity_poly.entity_id
_entity_poly.type
_entity_poly.pdbx_seq_one_letter_code
_entity_poly.pdbx_strand_id
1 'polypeptide(L)'
;MATRASEDPSMDPRFHNLHEELRSVLFDGLSGLSPTQLRLVQVGGSETSPSLNFSSATVKIPQARLVRYLQNWITECAPQLDKFDEEQHFQIEVPLVAQRSPALLYAILAFSSRQMERRGMVRGCYDSLELYQESIRLLAPALRAKDSVTLVTACILAVFELMSSEKGNWRRHVEGCASLFEVFGVNGFSGGLLQAVFWCYARMELCGSFTSDGAETMVLAIEKWYPQKMAKK
;
A
#
# COMPACT_ATOMS: atom_id res chain seq x y z
N MET A 1 41.43 -2.34 9.74
CA MET A 1 40.22 -3.13 10.02
C MET A 1 39.05 -2.39 9.37
N ALA A 2 38.74 -2.69 8.12
CA ALA A 2 37.77 -1.94 7.33
C ALA A 2 36.36 -2.26 7.82
N THR A 3 35.64 -1.25 8.31
CA THR A 3 34.20 -1.33 8.57
C THR A 3 33.51 -1.56 7.23
N ARG A 4 33.00 -2.77 7.03
CA ARG A 4 32.14 -3.14 5.91
C ARG A 4 31.01 -2.10 5.84
N ALA A 5 30.92 -1.36 4.74
CA ALA A 5 29.80 -0.45 4.51
C ALA A 5 28.51 -1.24 4.75
N SER A 6 27.61 -0.70 5.58
CA SER A 6 26.27 -1.24 5.71
C SER A 6 25.64 -1.18 4.33
N GLU A 7 25.56 -2.31 3.62
CA GLU A 7 24.78 -2.43 2.40
C GLU A 7 23.36 -1.97 2.73
N ASP A 8 22.92 -0.85 2.15
CA ASP A 8 21.57 -0.35 2.36
C ASP A 8 20.60 -1.44 1.85
N PRO A 9 19.73 -2.01 2.71
CA PRO A 9 18.76 -3.00 2.29
C PRO A 9 17.80 -2.52 1.18
N SER A 10 17.76 -1.22 0.83
CA SER A 10 17.06 -0.68 -0.36
C SER A 10 17.71 -1.00 -1.70
N MET A 11 18.95 -1.49 -1.70
CA MET A 11 19.69 -1.80 -2.91
C MET A 11 19.64 -3.29 -3.28
N ASP A 12 18.79 -4.08 -2.62
CA ASP A 12 18.62 -5.48 -2.98
C ASP A 12 17.90 -5.56 -4.35
N PRO A 13 18.55 -6.10 -5.41
CA PRO A 13 17.99 -6.14 -6.76
C PRO A 13 16.68 -6.94 -6.83
N ARG A 14 16.37 -7.76 -5.82
CA ARG A 14 15.10 -8.49 -5.75
C ARG A 14 13.91 -7.55 -5.52
N PHE A 15 14.09 -6.43 -4.83
CA PHE A 15 13.03 -5.42 -4.72
C PHE A 15 12.72 -4.81 -6.08
N HIS A 16 13.74 -4.50 -6.87
CA HIS A 16 13.54 -3.96 -8.22
C HIS A 16 12.68 -4.89 -9.08
N ASN A 17 12.96 -6.19 -9.08
CA ASN A 17 12.17 -7.17 -9.83
C ASN A 17 10.71 -7.21 -9.36
N LEU A 18 10.47 -7.19 -8.03
CA LEU A 18 9.11 -7.17 -7.49
C LEU A 18 8.39 -5.85 -7.77
N HIS A 19 9.11 -4.73 -7.85
CA HIS A 19 8.51 -3.45 -8.25
C HIS A 19 8.01 -3.50 -9.71
N GLU A 20 8.78 -4.11 -10.61
CA GLU A 20 8.33 -4.36 -11.99
C GLU A 20 7.14 -5.32 -12.04
N GLU A 21 7.14 -6.37 -11.19
CA GLU A 21 6.05 -7.32 -11.11
C GLU A 21 4.75 -6.66 -10.64
N LEU A 22 4.78 -5.88 -9.56
CA LEU A 22 3.62 -5.12 -9.09
C LEU A 22 3.10 -4.21 -10.19
N ARG A 23 3.99 -3.48 -10.86
CA ARG A 23 3.62 -2.60 -11.97
C ARG A 23 2.89 -3.41 -13.07
N SER A 24 3.45 -4.52 -13.53
CA SER A 24 2.78 -5.38 -14.52
C SER A 24 1.39 -5.81 -14.05
N VAL A 25 1.28 -6.30 -12.81
CA VAL A 25 0.02 -6.75 -12.21
C VAL A 25 -1.04 -5.65 -12.22
N LEU A 26 -0.68 -4.42 -11.84
CA LEU A 26 -1.60 -3.29 -11.81
C LEU A 26 -2.09 -2.93 -13.22
N PHE A 27 -1.19 -2.82 -14.21
CA PHE A 27 -1.55 -2.43 -15.57
C PHE A 27 -2.29 -3.53 -16.36
N ASP A 28 -1.93 -4.80 -16.16
CA ASP A 28 -2.67 -5.94 -16.69
C ASP A 28 -4.07 -6.02 -16.08
N GLY A 29 -4.18 -5.77 -14.78
CA GLY A 29 -5.45 -5.66 -14.08
C GLY A 29 -6.32 -4.56 -14.67
N LEU A 30 -5.78 -3.34 -14.81
CA LEU A 30 -6.45 -2.17 -15.36
C LEU A 30 -6.97 -2.39 -16.79
N SER A 31 -6.22 -3.11 -17.63
CA SER A 31 -6.62 -3.43 -19.01
C SER A 31 -7.93 -4.22 -19.08
N GLY A 32 -8.26 -4.98 -18.02
CA GLY A 32 -9.52 -5.74 -17.91
C GLY A 32 -10.67 -4.97 -17.23
N LEU A 33 -10.43 -3.75 -16.74
CA LEU A 33 -11.41 -2.99 -15.97
C LEU A 33 -12.21 -2.03 -16.87
N SER A 34 -13.52 -2.23 -16.93
CA SER A 34 -14.45 -1.20 -17.41
C SER A 34 -14.81 -0.21 -16.28
N PRO A 35 -15.02 1.10 -16.57
CA PRO A 35 -15.49 2.09 -15.61
C PRO A 35 -16.88 1.69 -15.09
N THR A 36 -16.95 0.97 -13.97
CA THR A 36 -18.21 0.52 -13.38
C THR A 36 -18.03 0.28 -11.88
N GLN A 37 -19.11 0.52 -11.12
CA GLN A 37 -19.22 0.58 -9.66
C GLN A 37 -18.28 -0.39 -8.91
N LEU A 38 -17.35 0.20 -8.14
CA LEU A 38 -16.59 -0.47 -7.08
C LEU A 38 -17.52 -1.32 -6.20
N ARG A 39 -17.09 -2.54 -5.88
CA ARG A 39 -17.68 -3.25 -4.75
C ARG A 39 -16.99 -2.79 -3.48
N LEU A 40 -17.68 -1.93 -2.73
CA LEU A 40 -17.26 -1.53 -1.39
C LEU A 40 -17.39 -2.72 -0.44
N VAL A 41 -16.27 -3.19 0.11
CA VAL A 41 -16.29 -4.12 1.22
C VAL A 41 -16.60 -3.34 2.48
N GLN A 42 -17.82 -3.50 3.00
CA GLN A 42 -18.18 -2.94 4.30
C GLN A 42 -17.64 -3.83 5.43
N VAL A 43 -17.09 -3.19 6.46
CA VAL A 43 -16.81 -3.84 7.75
C VAL A 43 -18.15 -4.01 8.48
N GLY A 44 -18.92 -5.04 8.09
CA GLY A 44 -20.11 -5.44 8.81
C GLY A 44 -19.75 -6.07 10.16
N GLY A 45 -20.41 -5.62 11.24
CA GLY A 45 -20.26 -6.11 12.60
C GLY A 45 -20.69 -7.58 12.73
N SER A 46 -19.73 -8.48 12.53
CA SER A 46 -19.89 -9.88 12.91
C SER A 46 -19.50 -10.02 14.38
N GLU A 47 -20.41 -10.51 15.22
CA GLU A 47 -20.23 -10.70 16.67
C GLU A 47 -19.17 -11.74 17.05
N THR A 48 -18.57 -12.42 16.08
CA THR A 48 -17.38 -13.24 16.28
C THR A 48 -16.15 -12.35 16.13
N SER A 49 -15.41 -12.07 17.22
CA SER A 49 -14.10 -11.40 17.15
C SER A 49 -13.21 -12.15 16.16
N PRO A 50 -13.01 -11.65 14.92
CA PRO A 50 -12.26 -12.42 13.95
C PRO A 50 -10.78 -12.19 14.29
N SER A 51 -10.09 -13.26 14.70
CA SER A 51 -8.66 -13.21 14.96
C SER A 51 -7.91 -13.35 13.63
N LEU A 52 -6.85 -12.56 13.43
CA LEU A 52 -5.94 -12.75 12.30
C LEU A 52 -5.33 -14.15 12.34
N ASN A 53 -5.76 -15.01 11.42
CA ASN A 53 -5.30 -16.38 11.36
C ASN A 53 -4.05 -16.50 10.48
N PHE A 54 -2.89 -16.50 11.12
CA PHE A 54 -1.60 -16.71 10.46
C PHE A 54 -1.30 -18.18 10.15
N SER A 55 -2.15 -19.13 10.57
CA SER A 55 -1.91 -20.58 10.37
C SER A 55 -1.98 -20.99 8.90
N SER A 56 -2.64 -20.19 8.06
CA SER A 56 -2.71 -20.39 6.61
C SER A 56 -1.62 -19.62 5.85
N ALA A 57 -0.69 -18.96 6.54
CA ALA A 57 0.35 -18.19 5.90
C ALA A 57 1.28 -19.13 5.12
N THR A 58 1.43 -18.87 3.83
CA THR A 58 2.29 -19.59 2.87
C THR A 58 3.77 -19.26 3.04
N VAL A 59 4.08 -18.21 3.81
CA VAL A 59 5.43 -17.72 4.07
C VAL A 59 6.13 -18.51 5.17
N LYS A 60 7.45 -18.64 5.09
CA LYS A 60 8.30 -19.36 6.06
C LYS A 60 8.69 -18.49 7.27
N ILE A 61 7.86 -17.51 7.61
CA ILE A 61 8.12 -16.55 8.68
C ILE A 61 7.42 -17.01 9.96
N PRO A 62 8.13 -17.11 11.11
CA PRO A 62 7.52 -17.53 12.36
C PRO A 62 6.34 -16.64 12.77
N GLN A 63 5.26 -17.26 13.24
CA GLN A 63 4.03 -16.55 13.64
C GLN A 63 4.28 -15.42 14.66
N ALA A 64 5.15 -15.63 15.65
CA ALA A 64 5.50 -14.61 16.64
C ALA A 64 6.08 -13.33 15.98
N ARG A 65 6.76 -13.49 14.84
CA ARG A 65 7.34 -12.37 14.09
C ARG A 65 6.29 -11.65 13.24
N LEU A 66 5.37 -12.40 12.63
CA LEU A 66 4.19 -11.82 11.96
C LEU A 66 3.35 -10.99 12.94
N VAL A 67 3.13 -11.50 14.15
CA VAL A 67 2.45 -10.75 15.22
C VAL A 67 3.22 -9.48 15.59
N ARG A 68 4.55 -9.54 15.69
CA ARG A 68 5.39 -8.37 15.96
C ARG A 68 5.28 -7.31 14.84
N TYR A 69 5.24 -7.74 13.58
CA TYR A 69 5.03 -6.82 12.45
C TYR A 69 3.63 -6.21 12.49
N LEU A 70 2.59 -6.98 12.83
CA LEU A 70 1.26 -6.41 12.99
C LEU A 70 1.20 -5.38 14.14
N GLN A 71 1.84 -5.68 15.27
CA GLN A 71 1.93 -4.72 16.38
C GLN A 71 2.62 -3.43 15.94
N ASN A 72 3.75 -3.55 15.26
CA ASN A 72 4.48 -2.39 14.73
C ASN A 72 3.68 -1.64 13.64
N TRP A 73 2.85 -2.33 12.84
CA TRP A 73 1.91 -1.66 11.95
C TRP A 73 0.99 -0.72 12.72
N ILE A 74 0.33 -1.22 13.76
CA ILE A 74 -0.64 -0.47 14.56
C ILE A 74 0.05 0.68 15.31
N THR A 75 1.24 0.47 15.87
CA THR A 75 1.87 1.46 16.75
C THR A 75 2.77 2.46 16.04
N GLU A 76 3.41 2.09 14.92
CA GLU A 76 4.47 2.89 14.29
C GLU A 76 4.19 3.22 12.82
N CYS A 77 3.61 2.30 12.04
CA CYS A 77 3.43 2.51 10.60
C CYS A 77 2.14 3.26 10.27
N ALA A 78 1.00 2.73 10.71
CA ALA A 78 -0.32 3.28 10.40
C ALA A 78 -0.48 4.74 10.83
N PRO A 79 0.00 5.19 12.01
CA PRO A 79 -0.05 6.61 12.38
C PRO A 79 0.65 7.55 11.38
N GLN A 80 1.65 7.08 10.62
CA GLN A 80 2.28 7.89 9.58
C GLN A 80 1.40 8.01 8.31
N LEU A 81 0.59 6.99 8.05
CA LEU A 81 -0.39 6.95 6.96
C LEU A 81 -1.70 7.66 7.34
N ASP A 82 -2.03 7.75 8.62
CA ASP A 82 -3.19 8.49 9.15
C ASP A 82 -2.92 9.99 9.38
N LYS A 83 -1.80 10.55 8.88
CA LYS A 83 -1.59 12.01 8.98
C LYS A 83 -2.72 12.74 8.25
N PHE A 84 -3.44 13.56 9.02
CA PHE A 84 -4.65 14.30 8.61
C PHE A 84 -5.89 13.43 8.38
N ASP A 85 -5.88 12.19 8.88
CA ASP A 85 -7.04 11.31 8.97
C ASP A 85 -7.46 11.16 10.44
N GLU A 86 -8.44 11.94 10.87
CA GLU A 86 -8.91 11.95 12.27
C GLU A 86 -9.60 10.63 12.67
N GLU A 87 -10.12 9.89 11.71
CA GLU A 87 -10.79 8.59 11.93
C GLU A 87 -9.78 7.43 11.96
N GLN A 88 -8.51 7.70 11.67
CA GLN A 88 -7.39 6.76 11.78
C GLN A 88 -7.64 5.44 11.03
N HIS A 89 -8.07 5.54 9.77
CA HIS A 89 -8.52 4.39 9.00
C HIS A 89 -7.41 3.35 8.79
N PHE A 90 -6.15 3.76 8.63
CA PHE A 90 -5.04 2.82 8.48
C PHE A 90 -4.71 2.09 9.80
N GLN A 91 -4.90 2.75 10.95
CA GLN A 91 -4.63 2.15 12.25
C GLN A 91 -5.77 1.24 12.72
N ILE A 92 -7.03 1.62 12.45
CA ILE A 92 -8.23 0.97 12.99
C ILE A 92 -8.89 0.07 11.95
N GLU A 93 -9.27 0.62 10.79
CA GLU A 93 -10.09 -0.11 9.81
C GLU A 93 -9.26 -1.09 8.97
N VAL A 94 -8.08 -0.69 8.49
CA VAL A 94 -7.23 -1.52 7.61
C VAL A 94 -6.89 -2.88 8.24
N PRO A 95 -6.48 -3.00 9.52
CA PRO A 95 -6.25 -4.31 10.14
C PRO A 95 -7.49 -5.19 10.22
N LEU A 96 -8.69 -4.60 10.36
CA LEU A 96 -9.96 -5.34 10.37
C LEU A 96 -10.29 -5.86 8.97
N VAL A 97 -10.11 -5.02 7.94
CA VAL A 97 -10.29 -5.41 6.54
C VAL A 97 -9.28 -6.50 6.12
N ALA A 98 -8.03 -6.39 6.59
CA ALA A 98 -6.96 -7.34 6.32
C ALA A 98 -7.28 -8.77 6.81
N GLN A 99 -8.15 -8.94 7.81
CA GLN A 99 -8.60 -10.27 8.27
C GLN A 99 -9.30 -11.07 7.18
N ARG A 100 -9.93 -10.39 6.21
CA ARG A 100 -10.68 -11.00 5.11
C ARG A 100 -9.93 -10.92 3.77
N SER A 101 -8.76 -10.28 3.75
CA SER A 101 -7.95 -10.09 2.54
C SER A 101 -6.50 -10.47 2.82
N PRO A 102 -6.10 -11.70 2.45
CA PRO A 102 -4.71 -12.14 2.57
C PRO A 102 -3.71 -11.21 1.86
N ALA A 103 -4.07 -10.66 0.70
CA ALA A 103 -3.22 -9.70 -0.02
C ALA A 103 -2.96 -8.45 0.84
N LEU A 104 -4.00 -7.86 1.42
CA LEU A 104 -3.85 -6.69 2.29
C LEU A 104 -3.06 -7.03 3.56
N LEU A 105 -3.30 -8.19 4.17
CA LEU A 105 -2.55 -8.65 5.34
C LEU A 105 -1.06 -8.74 5.04
N TYR A 106 -0.66 -9.35 3.92
CA TYR A 106 0.74 -9.42 3.54
C TYR A 106 1.33 -8.03 3.23
N ALA A 107 0.58 -7.14 2.60
CA ALA A 107 1.02 -5.76 2.34
C ALA A 107 1.36 -5.00 3.63
N ILE A 108 0.50 -5.04 4.65
CA ILE A 108 0.76 -4.33 5.92
C ILE A 108 1.94 -4.94 6.70
N LEU A 109 2.11 -6.26 6.62
CA LEU A 109 3.24 -6.96 7.26
C LEU A 109 4.55 -6.67 6.53
N ALA A 110 4.54 -6.65 5.19
CA ALA A 110 5.69 -6.28 4.37
C ALA A 110 6.14 -4.86 4.69
N PHE A 111 5.20 -3.90 4.70
CA PHE A 111 5.43 -2.51 5.11
C PHE A 111 6.07 -2.43 6.49
N SER A 112 5.48 -3.12 7.47
CA SER A 112 6.00 -3.07 8.83
C SER A 112 7.38 -3.70 8.95
N SER A 113 7.62 -4.86 8.34
CA SER A 113 8.95 -5.49 8.35
C SER A 113 9.98 -4.55 7.77
N ARG A 114 9.64 -3.91 6.66
CA ARG A 114 10.54 -2.99 5.97
C ARG A 114 10.86 -1.75 6.78
N GLN A 115 9.86 -1.14 7.40
CA GLN A 115 10.06 0.01 8.29
C GLN A 115 10.99 -0.36 9.45
N MET A 116 10.83 -1.54 10.04
CA MET A 116 11.68 -2.02 11.13
C MET A 116 13.12 -2.29 10.67
N GLU A 117 13.31 -2.89 9.49
CA GLU A 117 14.62 -3.08 8.85
C GLU A 117 15.34 -1.74 8.64
N ARG A 118 14.64 -0.74 8.09
CA ARG A 118 15.17 0.62 7.85
C ARG A 118 15.52 1.36 9.14
N ARG A 119 14.83 1.05 10.24
CA ARG A 119 15.17 1.54 11.60
C ARG A 119 16.25 0.72 12.30
N GLY A 120 16.77 -0.33 11.67
CA GLY A 120 17.80 -1.21 12.23
C GLY A 120 17.34 -2.09 13.40
N MET A 121 16.02 -2.24 13.57
CA MET A 121 15.41 -3.04 14.66
C MET A 121 15.44 -4.54 14.39
N VAL A 122 15.59 -4.92 13.13
CA VAL A 122 15.80 -6.30 12.68
C VAL A 122 16.94 -6.31 11.66
N ARG A 123 17.80 -7.33 11.70
CA ARG A 123 18.98 -7.45 10.83
C ARG A 123 19.06 -8.85 10.23
N GLY A 124 19.49 -8.93 8.97
CA GLY A 124 19.74 -10.20 8.30
C GLY A 124 18.51 -11.04 7.99
N CYS A 125 17.30 -10.46 8.09
CA CYS A 125 16.07 -11.09 7.63
C CYS A 125 15.61 -10.45 6.31
N TYR A 126 15.00 -11.24 5.43
CA TYR A 126 14.43 -10.79 4.16
C TYR A 126 12.90 -10.93 4.17
N ASP A 127 12.31 -10.84 5.37
CA ASP A 127 10.91 -11.09 5.61
C ASP A 127 10.04 -10.08 4.84
N SER A 128 10.49 -8.81 4.75
CA SER A 128 9.81 -7.79 3.94
C SER A 128 9.69 -8.19 2.47
N LEU A 129 10.72 -8.82 1.90
CA LEU A 129 10.73 -9.26 0.50
C LEU A 129 9.77 -10.43 0.27
N GLU A 130 9.79 -11.44 1.15
CA GLU A 130 8.90 -12.61 1.05
C GLU A 130 7.42 -12.22 1.23
N LEU A 131 7.13 -11.35 2.21
CA LEU A 131 5.79 -10.81 2.44
C LEU A 131 5.32 -9.95 1.25
N TYR A 132 6.22 -9.15 0.68
CA TYR A 132 5.91 -8.30 -0.46
C TYR A 132 5.54 -9.14 -1.70
N GLN A 133 6.37 -10.13 -2.02
CA GLN A 133 6.12 -11.06 -3.13
C GLN A 133 4.75 -11.75 -2.98
N GLU A 134 4.45 -12.24 -1.79
CA GLU A 134 3.18 -12.95 -1.56
C GLU A 134 1.97 -12.02 -1.66
N SER A 135 2.11 -10.76 -1.23
CA SER A 135 1.08 -9.74 -1.42
C SER A 135 0.79 -9.48 -2.91
N ILE A 136 1.83 -9.33 -3.75
CA ILE A 136 1.67 -9.10 -5.19
C ILE A 136 0.95 -10.30 -5.85
N ARG A 137 1.40 -11.52 -5.52
CA ARG A 137 0.84 -12.76 -6.06
C ARG A 137 -0.67 -12.87 -5.81
N LEU A 138 -1.13 -12.43 -4.64
CA LEU A 138 -2.53 -12.47 -4.23
C LEU A 138 -3.34 -11.26 -4.73
N LEU A 139 -2.69 -10.13 -5.02
CA LEU A 139 -3.32 -8.94 -5.57
C LEU A 139 -3.81 -9.14 -7.02
N ALA A 140 -3.02 -9.86 -7.83
CA ALA A 140 -3.32 -10.07 -9.25
C ALA A 140 -4.73 -10.64 -9.53
N PRO A 141 -5.20 -11.72 -8.88
CA PRO A 141 -6.58 -12.19 -9.06
C PRO A 141 -7.63 -11.23 -8.44
N ALA A 142 -7.28 -10.49 -7.38
CA ALA A 142 -8.20 -9.58 -6.69
C ALA A 142 -8.55 -8.32 -7.52
N LEU A 143 -7.63 -7.84 -8.36
CA LEU A 143 -7.90 -6.75 -9.31
C LEU A 143 -9.06 -7.06 -10.26
N ARG A 144 -9.16 -8.31 -10.72
CA ARG A 144 -10.26 -8.75 -11.60
C ARG A 144 -11.62 -8.74 -10.90
N ALA A 145 -11.63 -8.84 -9.57
CA ALA A 145 -12.86 -8.86 -8.77
C ALA A 145 -13.42 -7.45 -8.46
N LYS A 146 -12.69 -6.37 -8.81
CA LYS A 146 -13.09 -4.96 -8.56
C LYS A 146 -13.42 -4.64 -7.10
N ASP A 147 -12.69 -5.27 -6.19
CA ASP A 147 -12.81 -5.05 -4.75
C ASP A 147 -12.11 -3.74 -4.35
N SER A 148 -12.78 -2.89 -3.56
CA SER A 148 -12.16 -1.70 -2.95
C SER A 148 -10.89 -2.02 -2.17
N VAL A 149 -10.80 -3.20 -1.54
CA VAL A 149 -9.64 -3.64 -0.77
C VAL A 149 -8.38 -3.77 -1.64
N THR A 150 -8.55 -4.07 -2.91
CA THR A 150 -7.46 -4.12 -3.89
C THR A 150 -6.78 -2.75 -4.03
N LEU A 151 -7.58 -1.66 -4.06
CA LEU A 151 -7.05 -0.29 -4.13
C LEU A 151 -6.27 0.05 -2.86
N VAL A 152 -6.81 -0.30 -1.69
CA VAL A 152 -6.13 -0.10 -0.40
C VAL A 152 -4.79 -0.83 -0.37
N THR A 153 -4.79 -2.09 -0.82
CA THR A 153 -3.59 -2.93 -0.91
C THR A 153 -2.56 -2.30 -1.86
N ALA A 154 -2.97 -1.92 -3.08
CA ALA A 154 -2.09 -1.29 -4.06
C ALA A 154 -1.47 0.02 -3.52
N CYS A 155 -2.25 0.84 -2.82
CA CYS A 155 -1.74 2.08 -2.23
C CYS A 155 -0.71 1.81 -1.13
N ILE A 156 -0.93 0.84 -0.24
CA ILE A 156 0.04 0.48 0.81
C ILE A 156 1.33 -0.07 0.19
N LEU A 157 1.21 -0.88 -0.86
CA LEU A 157 2.37 -1.36 -1.61
C LEU A 157 3.13 -0.21 -2.29
N ALA A 158 2.44 0.76 -2.90
CA ALA A 158 3.10 1.94 -3.46
C ALA A 158 3.91 2.73 -2.39
N VAL A 159 3.37 2.89 -1.17
CA VAL A 159 4.12 3.53 -0.07
C VAL A 159 5.32 2.66 0.33
N PHE A 160 5.15 1.32 0.36
CA PHE A 160 6.25 0.38 0.60
C PHE A 160 7.39 0.55 -0.40
N GLU A 161 7.07 0.67 -1.69
CA GLU A 161 8.07 0.83 -2.74
C GLU A 161 8.84 2.15 -2.58
N LEU A 162 8.16 3.25 -2.24
CA LEU A 162 8.80 4.54 -1.96
C LEU A 162 9.78 4.48 -0.77
N MET A 163 9.53 3.63 0.22
CA MET A 163 10.48 3.38 1.31
C MET A 163 11.68 2.51 0.88
N SER A 164 11.53 1.78 -0.23
CA SER A 164 12.43 0.72 -0.68
C SER A 164 13.11 1.01 -2.01
N SER A 165 12.89 2.19 -2.59
CA SER A 165 13.43 2.60 -3.89
C SER A 165 14.59 3.58 -3.77
N GLU A 166 15.36 3.70 -4.85
CA GLU A 166 16.30 4.80 -5.05
C GLU A 166 15.55 6.14 -5.18
N LYS A 167 16.24 7.23 -4.86
CA LYS A 167 15.68 8.59 -4.97
C LYS A 167 15.41 8.92 -6.44
N GLY A 168 14.28 9.56 -6.72
CA GLY A 168 13.98 10.15 -8.03
C GLY A 168 13.04 9.35 -8.95
N ASN A 169 12.66 8.11 -8.60
CA ASN A 169 11.72 7.31 -9.39
C ASN A 169 10.33 7.18 -8.76
N TRP A 170 9.93 8.13 -7.90
CA TRP A 170 8.67 8.05 -7.14
C TRP A 170 7.43 7.91 -8.03
N ARG A 171 7.43 8.57 -9.20
CA ARG A 171 6.28 8.63 -10.12
C ARG A 171 5.82 7.25 -10.56
N ARG A 172 6.78 6.34 -10.82
CA ARG A 172 6.48 4.97 -11.28
C ARG A 172 5.74 4.13 -10.24
N HIS A 173 5.95 4.43 -8.96
CA HIS A 173 5.40 3.66 -7.84
C HIS A 173 3.95 4.06 -7.56
N VAL A 174 3.58 5.29 -7.88
CA VAL A 174 2.24 5.82 -7.56
C VAL A 174 1.28 5.81 -8.76
N GLU A 175 1.77 5.68 -10.00
CA GLU A 175 0.94 5.76 -11.21
C GLU A 175 -0.13 4.66 -11.34
N GLY A 176 0.16 3.46 -10.83
CA GLY A 176 -0.84 2.38 -10.80
C GLY A 176 -2.00 2.73 -9.87
N CYS A 177 -1.72 3.38 -8.73
CA CYS A 177 -2.74 3.87 -7.81
C CYS A 177 -3.56 5.00 -8.44
N ALA A 178 -2.92 5.96 -9.11
CA ALA A 178 -3.58 7.03 -9.85
C ALA A 178 -4.60 6.49 -10.85
N SER A 179 -4.17 5.52 -11.65
CA SER A 179 -5.01 4.85 -12.66
C SER A 179 -6.19 4.11 -12.02
N LEU A 180 -5.97 3.44 -10.89
CA LEU A 180 -7.05 2.78 -10.15
C LEU A 180 -8.04 3.80 -9.59
N PHE A 181 -7.59 4.92 -9.03
CA PHE A 181 -8.48 5.98 -8.55
C PHE A 181 -9.37 6.52 -9.67
N GLU A 182 -8.81 6.73 -10.86
CA GLU A 182 -9.59 7.17 -12.03
C GLU A 182 -10.63 6.14 -12.47
N VAL A 183 -10.22 4.88 -12.64
CA VAL A 183 -11.12 3.79 -13.06
C VAL A 183 -12.27 3.59 -12.07
N PHE A 184 -11.99 3.76 -10.78
CA PHE A 184 -12.95 3.55 -9.71
C PHE A 184 -13.69 4.81 -9.25
N GLY A 185 -13.35 5.98 -9.80
CA GLY A 185 -13.97 7.27 -9.44
C GLY A 185 -13.67 7.73 -8.01
N VAL A 186 -12.59 7.26 -7.41
CA VAL A 186 -12.17 7.63 -6.05
C VAL A 186 -11.45 8.96 -6.09
N ASN A 187 -11.87 9.86 -5.20
CA ASN A 187 -11.37 11.21 -5.05
C ASN A 187 -11.32 11.62 -3.56
N GLY A 188 -10.86 12.83 -3.25
CA GLY A 188 -10.67 13.35 -1.90
C GLY A 188 -11.95 13.51 -1.05
N PHE A 189 -13.12 13.25 -1.64
CA PHE A 189 -14.43 13.32 -0.98
C PHE A 189 -15.19 11.99 -1.02
N SER A 190 -14.49 10.87 -1.26
CA SER A 190 -15.13 9.54 -1.37
C SER A 190 -15.73 9.04 -0.05
N GLY A 191 -15.43 9.68 1.08
CA GLY A 191 -15.75 9.21 2.42
C GLY A 191 -14.99 7.95 2.85
N GLY A 192 -14.95 7.72 4.17
CA GLY A 192 -14.39 6.52 4.80
C GLY A 192 -12.97 6.17 4.36
N LEU A 193 -12.68 4.86 4.37
CA LEU A 193 -11.37 4.32 4.04
C LEU A 193 -10.84 4.75 2.66
N LEU A 194 -11.70 4.84 1.63
CA LEU A 194 -11.24 5.22 0.29
C LEU A 194 -10.79 6.69 0.22
N GLN A 195 -11.42 7.58 0.99
CA GLN A 195 -10.96 8.95 1.12
C GLN A 195 -9.63 9.03 1.88
N ALA A 196 -9.48 8.29 2.98
CA ALA A 196 -8.21 8.23 3.71
C ALA A 196 -7.07 7.74 2.81
N VAL A 197 -7.32 6.69 2.03
CA VAL A 197 -6.36 6.15 1.06
C VAL A 197 -6.01 7.16 -0.03
N PHE A 198 -7.00 7.89 -0.56
CA PHE A 198 -6.76 8.97 -1.50
C PHE A 198 -5.83 10.05 -0.92
N TRP A 199 -6.07 10.52 0.30
CA TRP A 199 -5.24 11.56 0.91
C TRP A 199 -3.85 11.06 1.32
N CYS A 200 -3.71 9.78 1.66
CA CYS A 200 -2.40 9.15 1.79
C CYS A 200 -1.63 9.19 0.46
N TYR A 201 -2.28 8.79 -0.65
CA TYR A 201 -1.70 8.90 -1.98
C TYR A 201 -1.30 10.33 -2.37
N ALA A 202 -2.20 11.29 -2.18
CA ALA A 202 -1.97 12.68 -2.51
C ALA A 202 -0.70 13.21 -1.83
N ARG A 203 -0.47 12.82 -0.57
CA ARG A 203 0.76 13.16 0.15
C ARG A 203 2.01 12.52 -0.45
N MET A 204 1.94 11.25 -0.86
CA MET A 204 3.07 10.59 -1.54
C MET A 204 3.46 11.32 -2.82
N GLU A 205 2.47 11.65 -3.64
CA GLU A 205 2.65 12.33 -4.92
C GLU A 205 3.21 13.74 -4.74
N LEU A 206 2.66 14.52 -3.81
CA LEU A 206 3.16 15.85 -3.49
C LEU A 206 4.61 15.79 -2.99
N CYS A 207 4.92 14.91 -2.04
CA CYS A 207 6.28 14.72 -1.55
C CYS A 207 7.25 14.34 -2.68
N GLY A 208 6.83 13.44 -3.57
CA GLY A 208 7.62 13.04 -4.74
C GLY A 208 7.93 14.22 -5.67
N SER A 209 6.91 14.98 -6.06
CA SER A 209 7.07 16.16 -6.92
C SER A 209 8.04 17.19 -6.31
N PHE A 210 7.92 17.47 -5.01
CA PHE A 210 8.87 18.35 -4.30
C PHE A 210 10.31 17.82 -4.33
N THR A 211 10.52 16.51 -4.19
CA THR A 211 11.86 15.92 -4.26
C THR A 211 12.46 15.90 -5.66
N SER A 212 11.66 16.11 -6.70
CA SER A 212 12.09 16.23 -8.10
C SER A 212 12.33 17.68 -8.53
N ASP A 213 12.38 18.63 -7.59
CA ASP A 213 12.40 20.09 -7.86
C ASP A 213 11.25 20.56 -8.77
N GLY A 214 10.12 19.85 -8.75
CA GLY A 214 8.97 20.12 -9.62
C GLY A 214 9.20 19.78 -11.10
N ALA A 215 10.28 19.07 -11.45
CA ALA A 215 10.54 18.63 -12.82
C ALA A 215 9.47 17.65 -13.33
N GLU A 216 8.86 16.89 -12.42
CA GLU A 216 7.77 15.97 -12.72
C GLU A 216 6.43 16.57 -12.27
N THR A 217 5.48 16.59 -13.20
CA THR A 217 4.09 16.97 -12.92
C THR A 217 3.41 15.90 -12.07
N MET A 218 2.29 16.25 -11.44
CA MET A 218 1.43 15.28 -10.76
C MET A 218 0.96 14.20 -11.75
N VAL A 219 0.87 12.95 -11.29
CA VAL A 219 0.30 11.83 -12.06
C VAL A 219 -1.20 11.98 -12.15
N LEU A 220 -1.88 12.21 -11.03
CA LEU A 220 -3.32 12.42 -11.00
C LEU A 220 -3.64 13.91 -11.11
N ALA A 221 -4.31 14.28 -12.20
CA ALA A 221 -4.71 15.66 -12.44
C ALA A 221 -5.58 16.23 -11.30
N ILE A 222 -5.33 17.46 -10.87
CA ILE A 222 -5.99 18.10 -9.71
C ILE A 222 -7.52 18.14 -9.89
N GLU A 223 -8.01 18.23 -11.12
CA GLU A 223 -9.44 18.23 -11.46
C GLU A 223 -10.14 16.90 -11.14
N LYS A 224 -9.37 15.83 -10.88
CA LYS A 224 -9.87 14.53 -10.45
C LYS A 224 -9.92 14.39 -8.93
N TRP A 225 -9.36 15.35 -8.17
CA TRP A 225 -9.29 15.27 -6.72
C TRP A 225 -10.60 15.61 -6.04
N TYR A 226 -11.52 16.26 -6.76
CA TYR A 226 -12.85 16.61 -6.27
C TYR A 226 -13.94 16.06 -7.20
N PRO A 227 -15.17 15.85 -6.69
CA PRO A 227 -16.28 15.40 -7.51
C PRO A 227 -16.59 16.44 -8.60
N GLN A 228 -16.60 16.04 -9.86
CA GLN A 228 -16.81 16.96 -11.00
C GLN A 228 -18.16 17.72 -10.97
N LYS A 229 -19.12 17.31 -10.12
CA LYS A 229 -20.37 18.05 -9.88
C LYS A 229 -20.19 19.36 -9.10
N MET A 230 -19.03 19.61 -8.50
CA MET A 230 -18.73 20.86 -7.78
C MET A 230 -18.03 21.94 -8.65
N ALA A 231 -17.70 21.63 -9.91
CA ALA A 231 -17.01 22.56 -10.82
C ALA A 231 -17.89 23.65 -11.45
N LYS A 232 -19.14 23.82 -11.00
CA LYS A 232 -20.02 24.91 -11.45
C LYS A 232 -20.25 25.89 -10.32
N LYS A 233 -19.43 26.94 -10.28
CA LYS A 233 -19.85 28.25 -9.77
C LYS A 233 -19.18 29.35 -10.56
#